data_AF-A0A3B9AFQ5-F1
#
_entry.id   AF-A0A3B9AFQ5-F1
#
_cell.length_a   1.000
_cell.length_b   1.000
_cell.length_c   1.000
_cell.angle_alpha   90.00
_cell.angle_beta   90.00
_cell.angle_gamma   90.00
#
_symmetry.space_group_name_H-M   'P 1'
#
loop_
_entity.id
_entity.type
_entity.pdbx_description
1 polymer ?
#
loop_
_entity_poly.entity_id
_entity_poly.type
_entity_poly.pdbx_seq_one_letter_code
_entity_poly.pdbx_strand_id
1 'polypeptide(L)'
;GLVFAAYSGASLAPLGNGGRYDHVGEAFGRPRPATGFGVDLGLLASLVEQEEEITPGIYVAATEREDILAEVERLREQGERVVNGFSDQQPNFQELHCDRELVETAEGFELRAVEA
;
A
#
# COMPACT_ATOMS: atom_id res chain seq x y z
N GLY A 1 -6.17 -35.67 -4.25
CA GLY A 1 -7.25 -35.73 -5.25
C GLY A 1 -6.81 -35.00 -6.51
N LEU A 2 -7.73 -34.36 -7.23
CA LEU A 2 -7.41 -33.50 -8.38
C LEU A 2 -6.43 -32.38 -7.98
N VAL A 3 -5.48 -32.04 -8.86
CA VAL A 3 -4.50 -30.95 -8.66
C VAL A 3 -4.43 -30.06 -9.89
N PHE A 4 -4.02 -28.79 -9.71
CA PHE A 4 -3.79 -27.83 -10.78
C PHE A 4 -2.62 -26.89 -10.47
N ALA A 5 -2.11 -26.23 -11.51
CA ALA A 5 -1.12 -25.16 -11.40
C ALA A 5 -1.42 -24.06 -12.44
N ALA A 6 -1.17 -22.80 -12.06
CA ALA A 6 -1.38 -21.63 -12.90
C ALA A 6 -0.01 -21.04 -13.31
N TYR A 7 0.13 -20.71 -14.60
CA TYR A 7 1.35 -20.18 -15.19
C TYR A 7 1.04 -18.89 -15.97
N SER A 8 2.01 -17.99 -16.06
CA SER A 8 1.97 -16.86 -16.99
C SER A 8 2.88 -17.12 -18.18
N GLY A 9 2.68 -16.40 -19.28
CA GLY A 9 3.62 -16.43 -20.41
C GLY A 9 5.02 -15.89 -20.08
N ALA A 10 5.15 -15.18 -18.96
CA ALA A 10 6.38 -14.51 -18.55
C ALA A 10 7.23 -15.31 -17.53
N SER A 11 6.71 -16.42 -16.99
CA SER A 11 7.41 -17.22 -15.98
C SER A 11 7.31 -18.72 -16.26
N LEU A 12 8.44 -19.42 -16.11
CA LEU A 12 8.48 -20.89 -16.17
C LEU A 12 8.09 -21.53 -14.83
N ALA A 13 8.08 -20.76 -13.73
CA ALA A 13 7.58 -21.20 -12.43
C ALA A 13 6.06 -20.95 -12.34
N PRO A 14 5.30 -21.84 -11.68
CA PRO A 14 3.88 -21.59 -11.46
C PRO A 14 3.68 -20.37 -10.56
N LEU A 15 2.76 -19.49 -10.93
CA LEU A 15 2.30 -18.38 -10.08
C LEU A 15 1.59 -18.88 -8.84
N GLY A 16 0.94 -20.03 -8.97
CA GLY A 16 0.19 -20.65 -7.90
C GLY A 16 -0.22 -22.06 -8.26
N ASN A 17 -0.60 -22.84 -7.25
CA ASN A 17 -1.07 -24.20 -7.41
C ASN A 17 -2.15 -24.52 -6.38
N GLY A 18 -2.85 -25.63 -6.60
CA GLY A 18 -3.90 -26.06 -5.70
C GLY A 18 -4.46 -27.42 -6.04
N GLY A 19 -5.51 -27.81 -5.33
CA GLY A 19 -6.14 -29.10 -5.52
C GLY A 19 -7.03 -29.52 -4.38
N ARG A 20 -7.48 -30.77 -4.46
CA ARG A 20 -8.26 -31.47 -3.43
C ARG A 20 -7.34 -32.23 -2.47
N TYR A 21 -7.60 -32.01 -1.19
CA TYR A 21 -6.93 -32.64 -0.04
C TYR A 21 -7.97 -33.39 0.78
N ASP A 22 -7.60 -34.56 1.30
CA ASP A 22 -8.58 -35.46 1.94
C ASP A 22 -8.52 -35.39 3.47
N HIS A 23 -7.39 -34.92 4.01
CA HIS A 23 -7.04 -35.01 5.42
C HIS A 23 -6.82 -33.65 6.09
N VAL A 24 -7.36 -32.57 5.52
CA VAL A 24 -7.28 -31.25 6.17
C VAL A 24 -7.97 -31.32 7.52
N GLY A 25 -7.30 -30.88 8.59
CA GLY A 25 -7.84 -30.99 9.94
C GLY A 25 -7.51 -32.29 10.68
N GLU A 26 -6.83 -33.25 10.05
CA GLU A 26 -6.43 -34.51 10.71
C GLU A 26 -5.57 -34.28 11.95
N ALA A 27 -4.62 -33.34 11.89
CA ALA A 27 -3.83 -32.90 13.04
C ALA A 27 -4.68 -32.32 14.20
N PHE A 28 -5.94 -31.97 13.95
CA PHE A 28 -6.90 -31.43 14.92
C PHE A 28 -8.00 -32.45 15.28
N GLY A 29 -7.77 -33.75 15.03
CA GLY A 29 -8.61 -34.85 15.49
C GLY A 29 -9.71 -35.29 14.54
N ARG A 30 -9.86 -34.67 13.36
CA ARG A 30 -10.79 -35.17 12.33
C ARG A 30 -10.36 -34.77 10.91
N PRO A 31 -10.04 -35.73 10.02
CA PRO A 31 -9.79 -35.43 8.61
C PRO A 31 -11.07 -34.90 7.96
N ARG A 32 -10.94 -33.84 7.17
CA ARG A 32 -12.02 -33.27 6.36
C ARG A 32 -11.52 -33.05 4.93
N PRO A 33 -12.25 -33.54 3.92
CA PRO A 33 -11.92 -33.23 2.54
C PRO A 33 -12.13 -31.74 2.26
N ALA A 34 -11.21 -31.13 1.54
CA ALA A 34 -11.21 -29.72 1.19
C ALA A 34 -10.58 -29.50 -0.19
N THR A 35 -10.83 -28.34 -0.79
CA THR A 35 -10.13 -27.86 -1.99
C THR A 35 -9.66 -26.43 -1.75
N GLY A 36 -8.53 -26.06 -2.34
CA GLY A 36 -7.94 -24.73 -2.17
C GLY A 36 -6.70 -24.55 -3.03
N PHE A 37 -6.18 -23.33 -3.03
CA PHE A 37 -5.00 -22.94 -3.80
C PHE A 37 -4.18 -21.88 -3.06
N GLY A 38 -2.91 -21.75 -3.45
CA GLY A 38 -2.02 -20.68 -3.03
C GLY A 38 -1.39 -20.00 -4.24
N VAL A 39 -1.04 -18.73 -4.08
CA VAL A 39 -0.39 -17.90 -5.12
C VAL A 39 0.78 -17.14 -4.49
N ASP A 40 1.88 -17.03 -5.22
CA ASP A 40 3.00 -16.17 -4.86
C ASP A 40 2.69 -14.73 -5.27
N LEU A 41 2.33 -13.89 -4.30
CA LEU A 41 2.01 -12.49 -4.52
C LEU A 41 3.23 -11.65 -4.92
N GLY A 42 4.44 -12.04 -4.53
CA GLY A 42 5.67 -11.33 -4.89
C GLY A 42 6.03 -11.56 -6.36
N LEU A 43 5.95 -12.82 -6.80
CA LEU A 43 6.08 -13.16 -8.22
C LEU A 43 4.96 -12.50 -9.04
N LEU A 44 3.72 -12.54 -8.56
CA LEU A 44 2.61 -11.87 -9.23
C LEU A 44 2.85 -10.36 -9.36
N ALA A 45 3.25 -9.68 -8.28
CA ALA A 45 3.53 -8.24 -8.29
C ALA A 45 4.64 -7.88 -9.28
N SER A 46 5.68 -8.72 -9.42
CA SER A 46 6.75 -8.49 -10.39
C SER A 46 6.32 -8.59 -11.87
N LEU A 47 5.17 -9.20 -12.14
CA LEU A 47 4.62 -9.40 -13.47
C LEU A 47 3.52 -8.40 -13.84
N VAL A 48 3.03 -7.65 -12.86
CA VAL A 48 2.04 -6.58 -13.09
C VAL A 48 2.82 -5.34 -13.50
N GLU A 49 2.52 -4.80 -14.69
CA GLU A 49 3.00 -3.49 -15.07
C GLU A 49 2.35 -2.44 -14.16
N GLN A 50 3.17 -1.64 -13.50
CA GLN A 50 2.67 -0.53 -12.68
C GLN A 50 2.25 0.60 -13.61
N GLU A 51 0.99 0.59 -14.05
CA GLU A 51 0.44 1.62 -14.94
C GLU A 51 0.09 2.93 -14.21
N GLU A 52 -0.12 2.89 -12.89
CA GLU A 52 -0.52 4.07 -12.12
C GLU A 52 0.69 4.81 -11.56
N GLU A 53 0.83 6.08 -11.97
CA GLU A 53 1.71 7.04 -11.31
C GLU A 53 1.29 7.18 -9.85
N ILE A 54 2.24 7.00 -8.93
CA ILE A 54 2.00 7.21 -7.50
C ILE A 54 1.50 8.63 -7.33
N THR A 55 0.32 8.81 -6.73
CA THR A 55 -0.21 10.15 -6.45
C THR A 55 0.79 10.92 -5.58
N PRO A 56 1.28 12.09 -6.04
CA PRO A 56 2.16 12.94 -5.24
C PRO A 56 1.51 13.31 -3.91
N GLY A 57 2.31 13.31 -2.85
CA GLY A 57 1.84 13.58 -1.50
C GLY A 57 1.96 15.05 -1.07
N ILE A 58 1.24 15.37 -0.01
CA ILE A 58 1.35 16.61 0.75
C ILE A 58 2.13 16.29 2.03
N TYR A 59 3.27 16.94 2.22
CA TYR A 59 4.02 16.86 3.48
C TYR A 59 3.42 17.80 4.54
N VAL A 60 3.40 17.33 5.79
CA VAL A 60 3.00 18.12 6.96
C VAL A 60 4.06 17.93 8.03
N ALA A 61 4.68 19.02 8.47
CA ALA A 61 5.65 18.99 9.56
C ALA A 61 5.02 18.45 10.85
N ALA A 62 5.83 17.83 11.71
CA ALA A 62 5.35 17.27 12.97
C ALA A 62 4.63 18.33 13.83
N THR A 63 3.43 18.00 14.28
CA THR A 63 2.58 18.89 15.06
C THR A 63 1.59 18.11 15.91
N GLU A 64 1.24 18.65 17.06
CA GLU A 64 0.19 18.15 17.96
C GLU A 64 -1.04 19.08 17.95
N ARG A 65 -1.06 20.08 17.06
CA ARG A 65 -2.16 21.05 17.01
C ARG A 65 -3.39 20.44 16.35
N GLU A 66 -4.52 20.53 17.05
CA GLU A 66 -5.81 19.98 16.60
C GLU A 66 -6.29 20.57 15.27
N ASP A 67 -6.02 21.84 15.00
CA ASP A 67 -6.44 22.50 13.76
C ASP A 67 -5.69 22.00 12.53
N ILE A 68 -4.38 21.75 12.63
CA ILE A 68 -3.60 21.11 11.56
C ILE A 68 -4.03 19.66 11.37
N LEU A 69 -4.29 18.93 12.46
CA LEU A 69 -4.76 17.55 12.38
C LEU A 69 -6.14 17.44 11.69
N ALA A 70 -7.04 18.39 11.95
CA ALA A 70 -8.32 18.49 11.25
C ALA A 70 -8.15 18.79 9.76
N GLU A 71 -7.19 19.64 9.40
CA GLU A 71 -6.87 19.93 7.99
C GLU A 71 -6.25 18.71 7.29
N VAL A 72 -5.38 17.95 7.97
CA VAL A 72 -4.85 16.67 7.48
C VAL A 72 -5.97 15.67 7.21
N GLU A 73 -6.94 15.54 8.13
CA GLU A 73 -8.09 14.66 7.95
C GLU A 73 -8.94 15.10 6.76
N ARG A 74 -9.25 16.40 6.65
CA ARG A 74 -9.97 16.99 5.51
C ARG A 74 -9.30 16.68 4.17
N LEU A 75 -7.97 16.81 4.09
CA LEU A 75 -7.21 16.50 2.87
C LEU A 75 -7.28 15.00 2.53
N ARG A 76 -7.14 14.12 3.52
CA ARG A 76 -7.24 12.67 3.32
C ARG A 76 -8.65 12.24 2.88
N GLU A 77 -9.70 12.84 3.43
CA GLU A 77 -11.08 12.61 3.00
C GLU A 77 -11.33 13.03 1.54
N GLN A 78 -10.55 13.97 1.01
CA GLN A 78 -10.56 14.37 -0.39
C GLN A 78 -9.77 13.44 -1.31
N GLY A 79 -9.14 12.40 -0.75
CA GLY A 79 -8.31 11.44 -1.50
C GLY A 79 -6.84 11.87 -1.63
N GLU A 80 -6.42 12.94 -0.97
CA GLU A 80 -5.02 13.37 -0.99
C GLU A 80 -4.15 12.46 -0.11
N ARG A 81 -2.93 12.18 -0.58
CA ARG A 81 -1.91 11.47 0.20
C ARG A 81 -1.20 12.45 1.13
N VAL A 82 -1.47 12.39 2.43
CA VAL A 82 -0.81 13.27 3.42
C VAL A 82 0.24 12.52 4.24
N VAL A 83 1.49 12.99 4.17
CA VAL A 83 2.66 12.44 4.86
C VAL A 83 3.02 13.32 6.06
N ASN A 84 2.87 12.78 7.27
CA ASN A 84 3.27 13.47 8.49
C ASN A 84 4.75 13.23 8.76
N GLY A 85 5.51 14.31 8.91
CA GLY A 85 6.90 14.28 9.30
C GLY A 85 7.11 14.01 10.78
N PHE A 86 8.36 13.77 11.14
CA PHE A 86 8.83 13.67 12.53
C PHE A 86 9.37 15.00 13.03
N SER A 87 9.45 15.16 14.36
CA SER A 87 10.09 16.33 14.97
C SER A 87 11.52 16.48 14.44
N ASP A 88 11.87 17.71 14.05
CA ASP A 88 13.18 18.10 13.50
C ASP A 88 13.57 17.38 12.19
N GLN A 89 12.64 16.70 11.52
CA GLN A 89 12.90 16.09 10.22
C GLN A 89 13.12 17.18 9.16
N GLN A 90 14.22 17.06 8.43
CA GLN A 90 14.39 17.73 7.14
C GLN A 90 13.86 16.79 6.05
N PRO A 91 12.71 17.09 5.41
CA PRO A 91 12.11 16.19 4.45
C PRO A 91 12.94 16.13 3.16
N ASN A 92 13.14 14.91 2.65
CA ASN A 92 13.55 14.69 1.27
C ASN A 92 12.27 14.48 0.45
N PHE A 93 11.77 15.53 -0.19
CA PHE A 93 10.48 15.49 -0.90
C PHE A 93 10.45 14.50 -2.06
N GLN A 94 11.59 14.24 -2.70
CA GLN A 94 11.74 13.22 -3.73
C GLN A 94 11.48 11.82 -3.18
N GLU A 95 12.15 11.49 -2.06
CA GLU A 95 12.04 10.18 -1.41
C GLU A 95 10.64 9.96 -0.82
N LEU A 96 10.04 11.02 -0.27
CA LEU A 96 8.68 10.99 0.25
C LEU A 96 7.62 10.97 -0.85
N HIS A 97 8.01 11.24 -2.10
CA HIS A 97 7.14 11.46 -3.24
C HIS A 97 6.07 12.50 -2.92
N CYS A 98 6.49 13.65 -2.41
CA CYS A 98 5.65 14.78 -2.03
C CYS A 98 5.93 15.97 -2.95
N ASP A 99 4.89 16.52 -3.60
CA ASP A 99 5.01 17.70 -4.48
C ASP A 99 4.53 18.99 -3.81
N ARG A 100 3.90 18.86 -2.64
CA ARG A 100 3.32 19.95 -1.87
C ARG A 100 3.67 19.82 -0.39
N GLU A 101 3.67 20.95 0.31
CA GLU A 101 3.74 21.04 1.77
C GLU A 101 2.59 21.90 2.29
N LEU A 102 1.96 21.47 3.38
CA LEU A 102 0.98 22.26 4.11
C LEU A 102 1.71 23.26 5.00
N VAL A 103 1.54 24.55 4.72
CA VAL A 103 2.14 25.64 5.49
C VAL A 103 1.07 26.49 6.16
N GLU A 104 1.35 26.94 7.38
CA GLU A 104 0.51 27.92 8.08
C GLU A 104 0.78 29.33 7.55
N THR A 105 -0.29 30.09 7.33
CA THR A 105 -0.26 31.49 6.90
C THR A 105 -1.09 32.34 7.86
N ALA A 106 -1.06 33.67 7.67
CA ALA A 106 -1.86 34.58 8.48
C ALA A 106 -3.39 34.38 8.33
N GLU A 107 -3.81 33.72 7.25
CA GLU A 107 -5.22 33.50 6.90
C GLU A 107 -5.68 32.05 7.12
N GLY A 108 -4.79 31.15 7.56
CA GLY A 108 -5.10 29.73 7.80
C GLY A 108 -4.01 28.80 7.29
N PHE A 109 -4.38 27.83 6.45
CA PHE A 109 -3.46 26.85 5.87
C PHE A 109 -3.42 26.97 4.34
N GLU A 110 -2.24 26.80 3.77
CA GLU A 110 -2.02 26.84 2.32
C GLU A 110 -1.14 25.67 1.88
N LEU A 111 -1.40 25.14 0.68
CA LEU A 111 -0.52 24.16 0.04
C LEU A 111 0.52 24.89 -0.81
N ARG A 112 1.80 24.72 -0.45
CA ARG A 112 2.92 25.26 -1.21
C ARG A 112 3.58 24.16 -2.02
N ALA A 113 3.83 24.41 -3.31
CA ALA A 113 4.62 23.50 -4.14
C ALA A 113 6.06 23.40 -3.61
N VAL A 114 6.59 22.18 -3.57
CA VAL A 114 7.98 21.90 -3.18
C VAL A 114 8.73 21.27 -4.35
N GLU A 115 10.04 21.46 -4.39
CA GLU A 115 10.89 20.77 -5.36
C GLU A 115 11.08 19.32 -4.90
N ALA A 116 10.39 18.41 -5.59
CA ALA A 116 10.51 16.96 -5.47
C ALA A 116 11.53 16.39 -6.45
#